data_AF-A0A2M7VUX2-F1
#
_entry.id   AF-A0A2M7VUX2-F1
#
_cell.length_a   1.000
_cell.length_b   1.000
_cell.length_c   1.000
_cell.angle_alpha   90.00
_cell.angle_beta   90.00
_cell.angle_gamma   90.00
#
_symmetry.space_group_name_H-M   'P 1'
#
loop_
_entity.id
_entity.type
_entity.pdbx_description
1 polymer ?
#
loop_
_entity_poly.entity_id
_entity_poly.type
_entity_poly.pdbx_seq_one_letter_code
_entity_poly.pdbx_strand_id
1 'polypeptide(L)'
;SLAKIFNTKADYRIAYGYLTQAEQKAIKNEFFDLLDLIYSDLIKLSHESVEFNPINYIEKRRQNHKTLHVLQEIDDLLAALVHRIKISQNYSTHNYQFTEVLKKTVADFIDNEAVKKSPTLQFKIYHSISRILLQQRDFVSLEDYLKLTYADFINRDLFNRANHDTKLQMLTYLVNSLFKNNKIDESLAITKTLYKTMEEYEKLLFDKYLFYYYNSLVINYQVSDKTKAIAVLLEAKTKKEIQQLPFYTIFVYLNLAVLYFDTKDFKNARKNLATLKLSDSFNDMDVVFRLKVNIVELLTFYEYGDIDLFDYQLNFIRKEFKEILEKEVYEREKTFITIVAKMETLTKKELQQKADEFIQLPTASESSENDIVDYNEWLKSKL
;
A
#
# COMPACT_ATOMS: atom_id res chain seq x y z
N SER A 1 -0.57 30.99 -23.48
CA SER A 1 -0.91 31.76 -22.26
C SER A 1 -1.25 33.20 -22.65
N LEU A 2 -2.03 33.92 -21.84
CA LEU A 2 -2.41 35.31 -22.11
C LEU A 2 -1.19 36.24 -22.26
N ALA A 3 -0.15 36.05 -21.44
CA ALA A 3 1.10 36.81 -21.57
C ALA A 3 1.74 36.71 -22.96
N LYS A 4 1.75 35.51 -23.57
CA LYS A 4 2.26 35.33 -24.95
C LYS A 4 1.43 36.08 -25.99
N ILE A 5 0.11 36.14 -25.82
CA ILE A 5 -0.81 36.84 -26.73
C ILE A 5 -0.57 38.36 -26.68
N PHE A 6 -0.39 38.93 -25.48
CA PHE A 6 -0.10 40.35 -25.33
C PHE A 6 1.32 40.70 -25.79
N ASN A 7 2.29 39.80 -25.57
CA ASN A 7 3.63 39.95 -26.10
C ASN A 7 3.65 40.01 -27.64
N THR A 8 2.92 39.13 -28.33
CA THR A 8 2.81 39.18 -29.80
C THR A 8 2.09 40.42 -30.33
N LYS A 9 1.32 41.10 -29.46
CA LYS A 9 0.65 42.37 -29.78
C LYS A 9 1.48 43.60 -29.40
N ALA A 10 2.74 43.41 -29.01
CA ALA A 10 3.63 44.45 -28.48
C ALA A 10 3.09 45.18 -27.23
N ASP A 11 2.14 44.57 -26.51
CA ASP A 11 1.59 45.12 -25.27
C ASP A 11 2.35 44.56 -24.06
N TYR A 12 3.60 45.01 -23.94
CA TYR A 12 4.58 44.43 -23.01
C TYR A 12 4.24 44.67 -21.54
N ARG A 13 3.56 45.78 -21.21
CA ARG A 13 3.10 46.06 -19.84
C ARG A 13 2.03 45.08 -19.39
N ILE A 14 1.06 44.79 -20.26
CA ILE A 14 0.02 43.80 -19.94
C ILE A 14 0.64 42.40 -19.86
N ALA A 15 1.54 42.05 -20.78
CA ALA A 15 2.28 40.79 -20.71
C ALA A 15 3.06 40.63 -19.40
N TYR A 16 3.76 41.68 -18.96
CA TYR A 16 4.49 41.72 -17.68
C TYR A 16 3.55 41.58 -16.47
N GLY A 17 2.40 42.25 -16.49
CA GLY A 17 1.37 42.12 -15.44
C GLY A 17 0.86 40.68 -15.29
N TYR A 18 0.63 39.97 -16.40
CA TYR A 18 0.25 38.55 -16.33
C TYR A 18 1.38 37.65 -15.85
N LEU A 19 2.63 37.89 -16.26
CA LEU A 19 3.76 37.08 -15.82
C LEU A 19 4.09 37.26 -14.34
N THR A 20 3.97 38.47 -13.80
CA THR A 20 4.17 38.73 -12.36
C THR A 20 3.06 38.11 -11.50
N GLN A 21 1.81 38.12 -11.96
CA GLN A 21 0.73 37.37 -11.32
C GLN A 21 0.97 35.86 -11.36
N ALA A 22 1.47 35.34 -12.49
CA ALA A 22 1.85 33.94 -12.62
C ALA A 22 3.01 33.57 -11.69
N GLU A 23 4.03 34.43 -11.59
CA GLU A 23 5.17 34.28 -10.67
C GLU A 23 4.67 34.15 -9.23
N GLN A 24 3.82 35.08 -8.76
CA GLN A 24 3.29 35.04 -7.38
C GLN A 24 2.54 33.73 -7.09
N LYS A 25 1.72 33.27 -8.04
CA LYS A 25 0.99 32.00 -7.88
C LYS A 25 1.95 30.80 -7.91
N ALA A 26 2.94 30.80 -8.78
CA ALA A 26 3.91 29.72 -8.90
C ALA A 26 4.84 29.65 -7.68
N ILE A 27 5.26 30.79 -7.11
CA ILE A 27 5.98 30.85 -5.82
C ILE A 27 5.12 30.28 -4.70
N LYS A 28 3.87 30.74 -4.58
CA LYS A 28 2.95 30.31 -3.51
C LYS A 28 2.71 28.80 -3.51
N ASN A 29 2.68 28.17 -4.68
CA ASN A 29 2.43 26.75 -4.84
C ASN A 29 3.70 25.93 -5.12
N GLU A 30 4.88 26.54 -5.01
CA GLU A 30 6.17 25.89 -5.28
C GLU A 30 6.26 25.19 -6.65
N PHE A 31 5.65 25.77 -7.68
CA PHE A 31 5.71 25.23 -9.05
C PHE A 31 7.04 25.63 -9.72
N PHE A 32 8.13 25.00 -9.28
CA PHE A 32 9.50 25.36 -9.66
C PHE A 32 9.77 25.24 -11.17
N ASP A 33 9.22 24.22 -11.85
CA ASP A 33 9.36 24.10 -13.32
C ASP A 33 8.65 25.25 -14.04
N LEU A 34 7.47 25.63 -13.54
CA LEU A 34 6.71 26.76 -14.09
C LEU A 34 7.40 28.08 -13.81
N LEU A 35 8.03 28.24 -12.64
CA LEU A 35 8.84 29.42 -12.32
C LEU A 35 10.00 29.58 -13.30
N ASP A 36 10.64 28.49 -13.73
CA ASP A 36 11.74 28.59 -14.71
C ASP A 36 11.25 29.14 -16.06
N LEU A 37 10.09 28.66 -16.51
CA LEU A 37 9.44 29.16 -17.73
C LEU A 37 9.02 30.63 -17.59
N ILE A 38 8.43 31.01 -16.44
CA ILE A 38 8.00 32.38 -16.16
C ILE A 38 9.21 33.33 -16.14
N TYR A 39 10.29 32.98 -15.44
CA TYR A 39 11.50 33.79 -15.40
C TYR A 39 12.15 33.90 -16.78
N SER A 40 12.14 32.82 -17.57
CA SER A 40 12.58 32.86 -18.96
C SER A 40 11.81 33.89 -19.79
N ASP A 41 10.48 33.92 -19.66
CA ASP A 41 9.63 34.86 -20.38
C ASP A 41 9.78 36.31 -19.86
N LEU A 42 9.97 36.51 -18.55
CA LEU A 42 10.26 37.83 -17.96
C LEU A 42 11.60 38.39 -18.40
N ILE A 43 12.64 37.56 -18.51
CA ILE A 43 13.94 37.97 -19.04
C ILE A 43 13.82 38.33 -20.52
N LYS A 44 13.10 37.53 -21.32
CA LYS A 44 12.88 37.85 -22.75
C LYS A 44 12.17 39.19 -22.95
N LEU A 45 11.19 39.53 -22.10
CA LEU A 45 10.53 40.84 -22.16
C LEU A 45 11.49 42.02 -21.99
N SER A 46 12.58 41.87 -21.23
CA SER A 46 13.59 42.93 -21.08
C SER A 46 14.36 43.24 -22.36
N HIS A 47 14.36 42.33 -23.34
CA HIS A 47 14.96 42.58 -24.64
C HIS A 47 14.07 43.50 -25.51
N GLU A 48 12.77 43.50 -25.26
CA GLU A 48 11.78 44.28 -26.03
C GLU A 48 11.58 45.69 -25.47
N SER A 49 11.91 45.93 -24.19
CA SER A 49 11.81 47.24 -23.54
C SER A 49 12.77 47.40 -22.36
N VAL A 50 13.42 48.56 -22.30
CA VAL A 50 14.28 48.99 -21.18
C VAL A 50 13.53 49.20 -19.86
N GLU A 51 12.19 49.23 -19.91
CA GLU A 51 11.32 49.36 -18.74
C GLU A 51 11.45 48.16 -17.78
N PHE A 52 11.84 46.99 -18.28
CA PHE A 52 11.91 45.75 -17.50
C PHE A 52 13.36 45.40 -17.15
N ASN A 53 13.74 45.49 -15.88
CA ASN A 53 15.09 45.11 -15.44
C ASN A 53 15.23 43.58 -15.29
N PRO A 54 16.10 42.91 -16.08
CA PRO A 54 16.24 41.46 -16.01
C PRO A 54 17.06 40.97 -14.82
N ILE A 55 17.87 41.82 -14.18
CA ILE A 55 18.85 41.40 -13.16
C ILE A 55 18.18 40.64 -12.01
N ASN A 56 17.05 41.16 -11.50
CA ASN A 56 16.30 40.52 -10.43
C ASN A 56 15.79 39.12 -10.85
N TYR A 57 15.27 39.00 -12.07
CA TYR A 57 14.72 37.73 -12.56
C TYR A 57 15.80 36.71 -12.92
N ILE A 58 16.99 37.16 -13.36
CA ILE A 58 18.16 36.29 -13.55
C ILE A 58 18.58 35.66 -12.22
N GLU A 59 18.65 36.46 -11.14
CA GLU A 59 19.02 35.94 -9.82
C GLU A 59 17.94 34.99 -9.26
N LYS A 60 16.67 35.35 -9.37
CA LYS A 60 15.56 34.47 -8.97
C LYS A 60 15.56 33.15 -9.74
N ARG A 61 15.86 33.18 -11.05
CA ARG A 61 15.99 31.98 -11.87
C ARG A 61 17.15 31.10 -11.42
N ARG A 62 18.31 31.71 -11.12
CA ARG A 62 19.47 30.99 -10.58
C ARG A 62 19.15 30.30 -9.25
N GLN A 63 18.39 30.94 -8.36
CA GLN A 63 17.94 30.33 -7.12
C GLN A 63 16.97 29.17 -7.38
N ASN A 64 15.98 29.36 -8.27
CA ASN A 64 15.04 28.32 -8.67
C ASN A 64 15.72 27.09 -9.27
N HIS A 65 16.76 27.28 -10.11
CA HIS A 65 17.57 26.20 -10.65
C HIS A 65 18.25 25.35 -9.58
N LYS A 66 18.72 25.95 -8.47
CA LYS A 66 19.30 25.18 -7.36
C LYS A 66 18.26 24.25 -6.73
N THR A 67 17.03 24.73 -6.54
CA THR A 67 15.92 23.92 -6.03
C THR A 67 15.54 22.81 -7.01
N LEU A 68 15.46 23.13 -8.31
CA LEU A 68 15.19 22.13 -9.36
C LEU A 68 16.27 21.05 -9.43
N HIS A 69 17.53 21.42 -9.25
CA HIS A 69 18.63 20.45 -9.19
C HIS A 69 18.43 19.45 -8.06
N VAL A 70 18.11 19.92 -6.85
CA VAL A 70 17.81 19.04 -5.70
C VAL A 70 16.61 18.15 -6.00
N LEU A 71 15.56 18.67 -6.64
CA LEU A 71 14.39 17.89 -7.06
C LEU A 71 14.75 16.76 -8.02
N GLN A 72 15.63 17.04 -8.99
CA GLN A 72 16.11 16.09 -9.98
C GLN A 72 17.01 15.03 -9.37
N GLU A 73 17.92 15.41 -8.46
CA GLU A 73 18.74 14.44 -7.72
C GLU A 73 17.88 13.45 -6.93
N ILE A 74 16.80 13.94 -6.29
CA ILE A 74 15.82 13.09 -5.62
C ILE A 74 15.15 12.15 -6.63
N ASP A 75 14.71 12.64 -7.79
CA ASP A 75 14.08 11.81 -8.83
C ASP A 75 15.02 10.73 -9.38
N ASP A 76 16.27 11.09 -9.67
CA ASP A 76 17.27 10.17 -10.22
C ASP A 76 17.60 9.06 -9.23
N LEU A 77 17.78 9.42 -7.96
CA LEU A 77 17.99 8.46 -6.89
C LEU A 77 16.79 7.53 -6.74
N LEU A 78 15.58 8.06 -6.79
CA LEU A 78 14.37 7.26 -6.73
C LEU A 78 14.22 6.32 -7.91
N ALA A 79 14.51 6.79 -9.12
CA ALA A 79 14.46 5.97 -10.32
C ALA A 79 15.46 4.82 -10.24
N ALA A 80 16.71 5.11 -9.85
CA ALA A 80 17.75 4.12 -9.64
C ALA A 80 17.34 3.10 -8.57
N LEU A 81 16.72 3.57 -7.50
CA LEU A 81 16.28 2.73 -6.40
C LEU A 81 15.13 1.81 -6.78
N VAL A 82 14.05 2.35 -7.39
CA VAL A 82 12.92 1.58 -7.89
C VAL A 82 13.37 0.52 -8.88
N HIS A 83 14.31 0.87 -9.78
CA HIS A 83 14.88 -0.07 -10.73
C HIS A 83 15.64 -1.20 -10.01
N ARG A 84 16.49 -0.87 -9.03
CA ARG A 84 17.21 -1.87 -8.23
C ARG A 84 16.28 -2.80 -7.48
N ILE A 85 15.20 -2.29 -6.88
CA ILE A 85 14.27 -3.15 -6.13
C ILE A 85 13.50 -4.09 -7.07
N LYS A 86 13.11 -3.61 -8.26
CA LYS A 86 12.50 -4.47 -9.29
C LYS A 86 13.43 -5.62 -9.71
N ILE A 87 14.73 -5.37 -9.79
CA ILE A 87 15.71 -6.43 -10.09
C ILE A 87 15.86 -7.37 -8.90
N SER A 88 15.99 -6.84 -7.67
CA SER A 88 16.23 -7.69 -6.49
C SER A 88 15.02 -8.52 -6.10
N GLN A 89 13.79 -8.12 -6.41
CA GLN A 89 12.62 -8.97 -6.18
C GLN A 89 12.62 -10.25 -7.05
N ASN A 90 13.38 -10.27 -8.15
CA ASN A 90 13.56 -11.48 -8.97
C ASN A 90 14.70 -12.38 -8.47
N TYR A 91 15.51 -11.93 -7.51
CA TYR A 91 16.66 -12.67 -6.99
C TYR A 91 16.59 -12.67 -5.46
N SER A 92 16.18 -13.79 -4.89
CA SER A 92 15.87 -14.05 -3.47
C SER A 92 17.04 -13.90 -2.48
N THR A 93 17.89 -12.88 -2.60
CA THR A 93 19.03 -12.63 -1.73
C THR A 93 18.89 -11.31 -0.97
N HIS A 94 18.76 -11.45 0.34
CA HIS A 94 18.59 -10.38 1.33
C HIS A 94 19.78 -9.40 1.28
N ASN A 95 19.54 -8.15 0.85
CA ASN A 95 20.60 -7.14 0.68
C ASN A 95 20.68 -6.14 1.83
N TYR A 96 21.41 -6.51 2.88
CA TYR A 96 21.79 -5.64 4.02
C TYR A 96 22.64 -4.41 3.60
N GLN A 97 23.24 -4.42 2.41
CA GLN A 97 24.02 -3.28 1.87
C GLN A 97 23.12 -2.15 1.33
N PHE A 98 21.87 -2.44 0.99
CA PHE A 98 20.95 -1.48 0.38
C PHE A 98 20.35 -0.52 1.41
N THR A 99 20.11 -1.00 2.63
CA THR A 99 19.59 -0.21 3.76
C THR A 99 20.55 0.89 4.20
N GLU A 100 21.87 0.69 4.11
CA GLU A 100 22.84 1.69 4.53
C GLU A 100 22.98 2.85 3.53
N VAL A 101 22.94 2.57 2.23
CA VAL A 101 22.90 3.63 1.20
C VAL A 101 21.62 4.44 1.32
N LEU A 102 20.48 3.78 1.50
CA LEU A 102 19.19 4.45 1.70
C LEU A 102 19.24 5.34 2.95
N LYS A 103 19.63 4.81 4.10
CA LYS A 103 19.73 5.56 5.35
C LYS A 103 20.63 6.78 5.21
N LYS A 104 21.79 6.63 4.57
CA LYS A 104 22.72 7.72 4.33
C LYS A 104 22.12 8.79 3.41
N THR A 105 21.56 8.40 2.27
CA THR A 105 20.90 9.31 1.34
C THR A 105 19.73 10.05 2.00
N VAL A 106 18.93 9.35 2.79
CA VAL A 106 17.82 9.94 3.56
C VAL A 106 18.33 10.93 4.60
N ALA A 107 19.37 10.57 5.36
CA ALA A 107 19.97 11.46 6.36
C ALA A 107 20.54 12.75 5.73
N ASP A 108 21.27 12.61 4.62
CA ASP A 108 21.84 13.74 3.87
C ASP A 108 20.74 14.71 3.36
N PHE A 109 19.55 14.19 3.04
CA PHE A 109 18.39 15.01 2.64
C PHE A 109 17.65 15.66 3.80
N ILE A 110 17.48 14.94 4.92
CA ILE A 110 16.82 15.47 6.12
C ILE A 110 17.58 16.71 6.62
N ASP A 111 18.90 16.75 6.48
CA ASP A 111 19.72 17.88 6.94
C ASP A 111 19.86 19.04 5.94
N ASN A 112 19.35 18.90 4.72
CA ASN A 112 19.42 19.96 3.72
C ASN A 112 18.42 21.10 4.02
N GLU A 113 18.93 22.32 4.25
CA GLU A 113 18.13 23.52 4.53
C GLU A 113 17.11 23.88 3.45
N ALA A 114 17.39 23.60 2.17
CA ALA A 114 16.44 23.84 1.08
C ALA A 114 15.26 22.87 1.15
N VAL A 115 15.52 21.61 1.52
CA VAL A 115 14.49 20.60 1.75
C VAL A 115 13.63 20.98 2.95
N LYS A 116 14.24 21.33 4.09
CA LYS A 116 13.53 21.74 5.31
C LYS A 116 12.54 22.88 5.06
N LYS A 117 12.84 23.80 4.12
CA LYS A 117 12.00 24.98 3.84
C LYS A 117 10.91 24.75 2.82
N SER A 118 10.95 23.65 2.04
CA SER A 118 10.00 23.41 0.97
C SER A 118 9.04 22.26 1.32
N PRO A 119 7.74 22.53 1.52
CA PRO A 119 6.73 21.49 1.72
C PRO A 119 6.70 20.48 0.57
N THR A 120 6.83 20.93 -0.68
CA THR A 120 6.81 20.06 -1.87
C THR A 120 7.95 19.03 -1.83
N LEU A 121 9.17 19.49 -1.51
CA LEU A 121 10.31 18.59 -1.35
C LEU A 121 10.11 17.59 -0.22
N GLN A 122 9.57 18.04 0.92
CA GLN A 122 9.32 17.17 2.07
C GLN A 122 8.28 16.09 1.77
N PHE A 123 7.17 16.44 1.11
CA PHE A 123 6.18 15.44 0.69
C PHE A 123 6.77 14.44 -0.31
N LYS A 124 7.61 14.91 -1.25
CA LYS A 124 8.29 14.04 -2.21
C LYS A 124 9.20 13.04 -1.52
N ILE A 125 9.99 13.48 -0.54
CA ILE A 125 10.86 12.61 0.27
C ILE A 125 10.04 11.64 1.11
N TYR A 126 8.95 12.10 1.73
CA TYR A 126 8.02 11.23 2.44
C TYR A 126 7.50 10.07 1.57
N HIS A 127 6.97 10.40 0.39
CA HIS A 127 6.43 9.40 -0.54
C HIS A 127 7.50 8.38 -0.94
N SER A 128 8.71 8.87 -1.14
CA SER A 128 9.88 8.10 -1.51
C SER A 128 10.28 7.10 -0.44
N ILE A 129 10.62 7.59 0.74
CA ILE A 129 11.09 6.79 1.87
C ILE A 129 10.03 5.75 2.27
N SER A 130 8.77 6.19 2.39
CA SER A 130 7.68 5.29 2.76
C SER A 130 7.52 4.14 1.76
N ARG A 131 7.59 4.43 0.46
CA ARG A 131 7.51 3.40 -0.60
C ARG A 131 8.65 2.39 -0.50
N ILE A 132 9.85 2.86 -0.20
CA ILE A 132 11.04 2.00 -0.13
C ILE A 132 10.93 1.05 1.06
N LEU A 133 10.63 1.60 2.24
CA LEU A 133 10.47 0.81 3.46
C LEU A 133 9.31 -0.19 3.33
N LEU A 134 8.19 0.19 2.69
CA LEU A 134 7.09 -0.72 2.35
C LEU A 134 7.55 -1.86 1.44
N GLN A 135 8.32 -1.56 0.38
CA GLN A 135 8.79 -2.57 -0.57
C GLN A 135 9.79 -3.55 0.07
N GLN A 136 10.54 -3.09 1.08
CA GLN A 136 11.43 -3.91 1.89
C GLN A 136 10.71 -4.66 3.03
N ARG A 137 9.43 -4.39 3.26
CA ARG A 137 8.68 -4.85 4.45
C ARG A 137 9.34 -4.45 5.78
N ASP A 138 10.11 -3.36 5.81
CA ASP A 138 10.72 -2.84 7.03
C ASP A 138 9.71 -1.98 7.80
N PHE A 139 8.73 -2.66 8.40
CA PHE A 139 7.63 -2.01 9.12
C PHE A 139 8.09 -1.31 10.40
N VAL A 140 9.21 -1.74 11.00
CA VAL A 140 9.80 -1.10 12.19
C VAL A 140 10.33 0.28 11.81
N SER A 141 11.23 0.36 10.82
CA SER A 141 11.76 1.65 10.36
C SER A 141 10.66 2.53 9.77
N LEU A 142 9.68 1.94 9.07
CA LEU A 142 8.54 2.67 8.52
C LEU A 142 7.70 3.31 9.62
N GLU A 143 7.39 2.59 10.70
CA GLU A 143 6.64 3.15 11.82
C GLU A 143 7.34 4.37 12.42
N ASP A 144 8.63 4.24 12.75
CA ASP A 144 9.42 5.31 13.37
C ASP A 144 9.48 6.54 12.46
N TYR A 145 9.74 6.33 11.17
CA TYR A 145 9.78 7.40 10.17
C TYR A 145 8.43 8.11 10.05
N LEU A 146 7.32 7.37 9.96
CA LEU A 146 5.98 7.92 9.82
C LEU A 146 5.56 8.71 11.07
N LYS A 147 5.84 8.20 12.27
CA LYS A 147 5.52 8.91 13.53
C LYS A 147 6.22 10.26 13.60
N LEU A 148 7.52 10.29 13.33
CA LEU A 148 8.31 11.52 13.33
C LEU A 148 7.82 12.50 12.26
N THR A 149 7.66 12.03 11.03
CA THR A 149 7.28 12.87 9.88
C THR A 149 5.86 13.42 10.02
N TYR A 150 4.90 12.59 10.45
CA TYR A 150 3.52 13.03 10.65
C TYR A 150 3.44 14.11 11.74
N ALA A 151 4.16 13.92 12.86
CA ALA A 151 4.21 14.90 13.93
C ALA A 151 4.82 16.24 13.48
N ASP A 152 5.94 16.20 12.74
CA ASP A 152 6.55 17.41 12.17
C ASP A 152 5.60 18.15 11.23
N PHE A 153 4.96 17.42 10.31
CA PHE A 153 4.06 18.02 9.31
C PHE A 153 2.83 18.67 9.96
N ILE A 154 2.32 18.08 11.04
CA ILE A 154 1.22 18.67 11.83
C ILE A 154 1.71 19.91 12.58
N ASN A 155 2.84 19.84 13.27
CA ASN A 155 3.39 20.96 14.06
C ASN A 155 3.70 22.19 13.19
N ARG A 156 4.00 21.97 11.92
CA ARG A 156 4.35 23.03 10.95
C ARG A 156 3.22 23.39 9.99
N ASP A 157 2.02 22.84 10.22
CA ASP A 157 0.83 23.10 9.40
C ASP A 157 1.05 22.87 7.89
N LEU A 158 1.79 21.80 7.54
CA LEU A 158 2.09 21.48 6.14
C LEU A 158 0.89 20.87 5.41
N PHE A 159 -0.05 20.27 6.15
CA PHE A 159 -1.24 19.66 5.59
C PHE A 159 -2.33 20.70 5.30
N ASN A 160 -2.90 20.64 4.11
CA ASN A 160 -3.98 21.51 3.66
C ASN A 160 -4.88 20.74 2.67
N ARG A 161 -5.90 21.42 2.14
CA ARG A 161 -6.86 20.81 1.21
C ARG A 161 -6.20 20.17 -0.02
N ALA A 162 -5.11 20.75 -0.53
CA ALA A 162 -4.46 20.28 -1.76
C ALA A 162 -3.65 18.99 -1.57
N ASN A 163 -3.17 18.72 -0.36
CA ASN A 163 -2.38 17.53 -0.03
C ASN A 163 -3.10 16.60 0.97
N HIS A 164 -4.41 16.78 1.16
CA HIS A 164 -5.22 15.99 2.08
C HIS A 164 -5.13 14.48 1.82
N ASP A 165 -5.02 14.07 0.55
CA ASP A 165 -4.80 12.68 0.17
C ASP A 165 -3.52 12.10 0.78
N THR A 166 -2.44 12.89 0.82
CA THR A 166 -1.17 12.46 1.42
C THR A 166 -1.31 12.28 2.93
N LYS A 167 -2.08 13.14 3.61
CA LYS A 167 -2.37 13.00 5.06
C LYS A 167 -3.09 11.68 5.36
N LEU A 168 -4.14 11.37 4.60
CA LEU A 168 -4.93 10.15 4.78
C LEU A 168 -4.12 8.88 4.44
N GLN A 169 -3.32 8.92 3.38
CA GLN A 169 -2.40 7.85 3.02
C GLN A 169 -1.38 7.59 4.15
N MET A 170 -0.78 8.65 4.70
CA MET A 170 0.21 8.54 5.78
C MET A 170 -0.38 7.89 7.03
N LEU A 171 -1.60 8.27 7.40
CA LEU A 171 -2.34 7.62 8.49
C LEU A 171 -2.62 6.15 8.19
N THR A 172 -3.01 5.82 6.96
CA THR A 172 -3.24 4.42 6.54
C THR A 172 -1.97 3.58 6.63
N TYR A 173 -0.83 4.12 6.20
CA TYR A 173 0.47 3.46 6.36
C TYR A 173 0.85 3.29 7.82
N LEU A 174 0.62 4.31 8.65
CA LEU A 174 0.94 4.23 10.08
C LEU A 174 0.08 3.16 10.79
N VAL A 175 -1.21 3.06 10.48
CA VAL A 175 -2.07 1.97 10.99
C VAL A 175 -1.50 0.60 10.63
N ASN A 176 -1.15 0.39 9.35
CA ASN A 176 -0.67 -0.89 8.85
C ASN A 176 0.71 -1.26 9.45
N SER A 177 1.62 -0.30 9.58
CA SER A 177 2.93 -0.52 10.20
C SER A 177 2.81 -0.86 11.69
N LEU A 178 1.97 -0.12 12.43
CA LEU A 178 1.68 -0.42 13.84
C LEU A 178 1.08 -1.82 14.01
N PHE A 179 0.13 -2.19 13.15
CA PHE A 179 -0.44 -3.54 13.14
C PHE A 179 0.62 -4.60 12.89
N LYS A 180 1.46 -4.42 11.86
CA LYS A 180 2.55 -5.35 11.52
C LYS A 180 3.62 -5.46 12.62
N ASN A 181 3.80 -4.41 13.40
CA ASN A 181 4.67 -4.41 14.58
C ASN A 181 3.95 -4.88 15.86
N ASN A 182 2.77 -5.49 15.75
CA ASN A 182 1.95 -6.02 16.85
C ASN A 182 1.48 -4.97 17.88
N LYS A 183 1.42 -3.69 17.51
CA LYS A 183 0.95 -2.58 18.36
C LYS A 183 -0.53 -2.27 18.11
N ILE A 184 -1.39 -3.23 18.47
CA ILE A 184 -2.82 -3.23 18.13
C ILE A 184 -3.57 -2.00 18.68
N ASP A 185 -3.35 -1.65 19.96
CA ASP A 185 -4.05 -0.53 20.59
C ASP A 185 -3.67 0.82 19.96
N GLU A 186 -2.38 1.02 19.67
CA GLU A 186 -1.91 2.21 18.95
C GLU A 186 -2.47 2.26 17.52
N SER A 187 -2.47 1.13 16.82
CA SER A 187 -3.04 1.02 15.46
C SER A 187 -4.53 1.40 15.44
N LEU A 188 -5.32 0.94 16.42
CA LEU A 188 -6.72 1.33 16.58
C LEU A 188 -6.89 2.81 16.94
N ALA A 189 -5.98 3.38 17.73
CA ALA A 189 -5.99 4.81 18.04
C ALA A 189 -5.77 5.65 16.77
N ILE A 190 -4.79 5.29 15.94
CA ILE A 190 -4.56 5.95 14.65
C ILE A 190 -5.72 5.70 13.68
N THR A 191 -6.38 4.54 13.72
CA THR A 191 -7.58 4.27 12.91
C THR A 191 -8.73 5.24 13.23
N LYS A 192 -8.89 5.64 14.51
CA LYS A 192 -9.84 6.69 14.90
C LYS A 192 -9.44 8.06 14.35
N THR A 193 -8.14 8.37 14.35
CA THR A 193 -7.60 9.60 13.74
C THR A 193 -7.81 9.62 12.23
N LEU A 194 -7.63 8.48 11.56
CA LEU A 194 -7.93 8.33 10.13
C LEU A 194 -9.40 8.68 9.84
N TYR A 195 -10.35 8.11 10.57
CA TYR A 195 -11.77 8.40 10.38
C TYR A 195 -12.09 9.89 10.53
N LYS A 196 -11.62 10.52 11.61
CA LYS A 196 -11.81 11.97 11.83
C LYS A 196 -11.21 12.79 10.71
N THR A 197 -10.02 12.40 10.23
CA THR A 197 -9.35 13.08 9.11
C THR A 197 -10.15 12.93 7.83
N MET A 198 -10.81 11.79 7.59
CA MET A 198 -11.69 11.61 6.42
C MET A 198 -12.89 12.57 6.40
N GLU A 199 -13.29 13.13 7.55
CA GLU A 199 -14.38 14.11 7.65
C GLU A 199 -13.96 15.54 7.31
N GLU A 200 -12.65 15.80 7.18
CA GLU A 200 -12.12 17.12 6.80
C GLU A 200 -12.58 17.52 5.38
N TYR A 201 -12.60 18.84 5.14
CA TYR A 201 -12.94 19.43 3.83
C TYR A 201 -14.26 18.94 3.24
N GLU A 202 -15.31 18.86 4.08
CA GLU A 202 -16.64 18.39 3.67
C GLU A 202 -16.60 16.96 3.09
N LYS A 203 -15.81 16.07 3.72
CA LYS A 203 -15.70 14.66 3.33
C LYS A 203 -15.12 14.46 1.92
N LEU A 204 -14.27 15.39 1.46
CA LEU A 204 -13.71 15.41 0.09
C LEU A 204 -13.17 14.06 -0.39
N LEU A 205 -12.53 13.28 0.48
CA LEU A 205 -11.92 11.98 0.17
C LEU A 205 -12.52 10.82 0.97
N PHE A 206 -13.68 11.01 1.61
CA PHE A 206 -14.26 10.02 2.52
C PHE A 206 -14.51 8.68 1.84
N ASP A 207 -15.18 8.67 0.68
CA ASP A 207 -15.52 7.45 -0.04
C ASP A 207 -14.27 6.71 -0.53
N LYS A 208 -13.25 7.46 -0.98
CA LYS A 208 -11.94 6.91 -1.40
C LYS A 208 -11.26 6.13 -0.27
N TYR A 209 -11.37 6.61 0.96
CA TYR A 209 -10.69 6.02 2.12
C TYR A 209 -11.56 5.07 2.95
N LEU A 210 -12.85 4.92 2.61
CA LEU A 210 -13.80 4.14 3.39
C LEU A 210 -13.37 2.67 3.53
N PHE A 211 -12.95 2.06 2.42
CA PHE A 211 -12.44 0.69 2.45
C PHE A 211 -11.19 0.56 3.36
N TYR A 212 -10.26 1.50 3.28
CA TYR A 212 -9.05 1.48 4.10
C TYR A 212 -9.37 1.59 5.59
N TYR A 213 -10.33 2.44 5.97
CA TYR A 213 -10.82 2.53 7.34
C TYR A 213 -11.43 1.22 7.84
N TYR A 214 -12.32 0.59 7.07
CA TYR A 214 -12.87 -0.71 7.45
C TYR A 214 -11.79 -1.78 7.54
N ASN A 215 -10.88 -1.83 6.57
CA ASN A 215 -9.73 -2.74 6.60
C ASN A 215 -8.87 -2.53 7.85
N SER A 216 -8.58 -1.29 8.22
CA SER A 216 -7.86 -0.93 9.45
C SER A 216 -8.53 -1.46 10.71
N LEU A 217 -9.87 -1.41 10.80
CA LEU A 217 -10.60 -2.01 11.90
C LEU A 217 -10.54 -3.55 11.87
N VAL A 218 -10.74 -4.16 10.70
CA VAL A 218 -10.75 -5.61 10.53
C VAL A 218 -9.40 -6.22 10.90
N ILE A 219 -8.29 -5.67 10.40
CA ILE A 219 -6.97 -6.23 10.68
C ILE A 219 -6.61 -6.17 12.17
N ASN A 220 -7.09 -5.17 12.90
CA ASN A 220 -6.84 -5.07 14.34
C ASN A 220 -7.79 -5.97 15.15
N TYR A 221 -9.06 -6.03 14.77
CA TYR A 221 -10.04 -6.85 15.47
C TYR A 221 -9.92 -8.35 15.16
N GLN A 222 -9.38 -8.77 14.01
CA GLN A 222 -9.15 -10.20 13.77
C GLN A 222 -8.22 -10.83 14.84
N VAL A 223 -7.31 -10.02 15.41
CA VAL A 223 -6.40 -10.43 16.48
C VAL A 223 -7.02 -10.23 17.87
N SER A 224 -7.65 -9.07 18.10
CA SER A 224 -8.12 -8.68 19.44
C SER A 224 -9.56 -9.11 19.77
N ASP A 225 -10.46 -9.17 18.78
CA ASP A 225 -11.89 -9.50 18.93
C ASP A 225 -12.51 -9.93 17.58
N LYS A 226 -12.46 -11.24 17.30
CA LYS A 226 -12.95 -11.80 16.02
C LYS A 226 -14.44 -11.52 15.78
N THR A 227 -15.26 -11.48 16.84
CA THR A 227 -16.69 -11.17 16.72
C THR A 227 -16.90 -9.74 16.23
N LYS A 228 -16.11 -8.81 16.75
CA LYS A 228 -16.13 -7.42 16.31
C LYS A 228 -15.61 -7.27 14.88
N ALA A 229 -14.58 -8.00 14.49
CA ALA A 229 -14.10 -8.03 13.10
C ALA A 229 -15.20 -8.48 12.12
N ILE A 230 -15.96 -9.53 12.48
CA ILE A 230 -17.12 -9.99 11.71
C ILE A 230 -18.18 -8.88 11.61
N ALA A 231 -18.52 -8.23 12.72
CA ALA A 231 -19.51 -7.14 12.72
C ALA A 231 -19.09 -5.98 11.81
N VAL A 232 -17.81 -5.59 11.85
CA VAL A 232 -17.23 -4.56 10.99
C VAL A 232 -17.31 -4.94 9.51
N LEU A 233 -16.99 -6.20 9.15
CA LEU A 233 -17.10 -6.68 7.77
C LEU A 233 -18.56 -6.75 7.28
N LEU A 234 -19.48 -7.17 8.14
CA LEU A 234 -20.90 -7.18 7.83
C LEU A 234 -21.42 -5.76 7.56
N GLU A 235 -20.95 -4.77 8.32
CA GLU A 235 -21.27 -3.37 8.06
C GLU A 235 -20.63 -2.89 6.74
N ALA A 236 -19.34 -3.15 6.53
CA ALA A 236 -18.60 -2.78 5.32
C ALA A 236 -19.28 -3.34 4.06
N LYS A 237 -19.76 -4.57 4.12
CA LYS A 237 -20.51 -5.25 3.06
C LYS A 237 -21.76 -4.49 2.62
N THR A 238 -22.35 -3.63 3.45
CA THR A 238 -23.55 -2.84 3.12
C THR A 238 -23.24 -1.50 2.42
N LYS A 239 -21.98 -1.08 2.40
CA LYS A 239 -21.59 0.24 1.86
C LYS A 239 -21.49 0.18 0.34
N LYS A 240 -22.16 1.11 -0.34
CA LYS A 240 -22.22 1.15 -1.81
C LYS A 240 -20.84 1.37 -2.42
N GLU A 241 -20.04 2.21 -1.77
CA GLU A 241 -18.69 2.59 -2.16
C GLU A 241 -17.75 1.36 -2.17
N ILE A 242 -17.99 0.41 -1.25
CA ILE A 242 -17.25 -0.86 -1.18
C ILE A 242 -17.77 -1.86 -2.22
N GLN A 243 -19.08 -1.95 -2.40
CA GLN A 243 -19.71 -2.88 -3.35
C GLN A 243 -19.38 -2.57 -4.82
N GLN A 244 -19.12 -1.30 -5.15
CA GLN A 244 -18.81 -0.88 -6.52
C GLN A 244 -17.46 -1.41 -7.04
N LEU A 245 -16.55 -1.81 -6.16
CA LEU A 245 -15.23 -2.31 -6.54
C LEU A 245 -15.16 -3.83 -6.33
N PRO A 246 -15.04 -4.63 -7.41
CA PRO A 246 -15.09 -6.09 -7.29
C PRO A 246 -14.00 -6.68 -6.39
N PHE A 247 -12.80 -6.09 -6.40
CA PHE A 247 -11.69 -6.51 -5.54
C PHE A 247 -12.04 -6.36 -4.04
N TYR A 248 -12.70 -5.26 -3.65
CA TYR A 248 -13.11 -5.04 -2.26
C TYR A 248 -14.21 -6.00 -1.84
N THR A 249 -15.12 -6.32 -2.75
CA THR A 249 -16.16 -7.32 -2.50
C THR A 249 -15.55 -8.69 -2.23
N ILE A 250 -14.60 -9.14 -3.06
CA ILE A 250 -13.87 -10.40 -2.85
C ILE A 250 -13.14 -10.38 -1.51
N PHE A 251 -12.46 -9.28 -1.20
CA PHE A 251 -11.77 -9.11 0.09
C PHE A 251 -12.73 -9.28 1.28
N VAL A 252 -13.90 -8.64 1.26
CA VAL A 252 -14.88 -8.71 2.36
C VAL A 252 -15.38 -10.14 2.56
N TYR A 253 -15.77 -10.83 1.49
CA TYR A 253 -16.25 -12.21 1.59
C TYR A 253 -15.17 -13.18 2.05
N LEU A 254 -13.93 -13.00 1.60
CA LEU A 254 -12.81 -13.85 2.02
C LEU A 254 -12.53 -13.69 3.52
N ASN A 255 -12.42 -12.45 4.01
CA ASN A 255 -12.16 -12.20 5.43
C ASN A 255 -13.32 -12.68 6.31
N LEU A 256 -14.57 -12.56 5.86
CA LEU A 256 -15.71 -13.16 6.54
C LEU A 256 -15.56 -14.67 6.61
N ALA A 257 -15.22 -15.32 5.49
CA ALA A 257 -15.03 -16.77 5.47
C ALA A 257 -13.95 -17.25 6.45
N VAL A 258 -12.81 -16.57 6.48
CA VAL A 258 -11.70 -16.88 7.40
C VAL A 258 -12.11 -16.67 8.85
N LEU A 259 -12.74 -15.55 9.19
CA LEU A 259 -13.18 -15.29 10.56
C LEU A 259 -14.26 -16.28 11.03
N TYR A 260 -15.17 -16.67 10.14
CA TYR A 260 -16.15 -17.72 10.45
C TYR A 260 -15.49 -19.09 10.60
N PHE A 261 -14.50 -19.42 9.78
CA PHE A 261 -13.70 -20.63 9.93
C PHE A 261 -12.99 -20.67 11.29
N ASP A 262 -12.30 -19.59 11.65
CA ASP A 262 -11.60 -19.42 12.92
C ASP A 262 -12.52 -19.52 14.15
N THR A 263 -13.77 -19.07 14.02
CA THR A 263 -14.79 -19.14 15.08
C THR A 263 -15.62 -20.41 15.02
N LYS A 264 -15.24 -21.37 14.16
CA LYS A 264 -15.89 -22.68 13.95
C LYS A 264 -17.32 -22.61 13.41
N ASP A 265 -17.73 -21.47 12.84
CA ASP A 265 -18.97 -21.32 12.10
C ASP A 265 -18.76 -21.72 10.62
N PHE A 266 -18.48 -22.99 10.40
CA PHE A 266 -18.17 -23.52 9.07
C PHE A 266 -19.33 -23.36 8.08
N LYS A 267 -20.57 -23.29 8.57
CA LYS A 267 -21.75 -23.03 7.74
C LYS A 267 -21.66 -21.64 7.10
N ASN A 268 -21.36 -20.60 7.88
CA ASN A 268 -21.19 -19.26 7.34
C ASN A 268 -19.87 -19.10 6.57
N ALA A 269 -18.80 -19.80 6.97
CA ALA A 269 -17.56 -19.84 6.19
C ALA A 269 -17.82 -20.33 4.76
N ARG A 270 -18.46 -21.50 4.62
CA ARG A 270 -18.86 -22.08 3.33
C ARG A 270 -19.73 -21.14 2.51
N LYS A 271 -20.74 -20.51 3.14
CA LYS A 271 -21.62 -19.58 2.44
C LYS A 271 -20.86 -18.39 1.83
N ASN A 272 -19.91 -17.83 2.57
CA ASN A 272 -19.12 -16.69 2.07
C ASN A 272 -18.11 -17.12 1.00
N LEU A 273 -17.48 -18.30 1.12
CA LEU A 273 -16.61 -18.86 0.07
C LEU A 273 -17.38 -19.12 -1.23
N ALA A 274 -18.56 -19.74 -1.15
CA ALA A 274 -19.41 -19.96 -2.32
C ALA A 274 -19.81 -18.63 -2.97
N THR A 275 -20.19 -17.62 -2.18
CA THR A 275 -20.55 -16.30 -2.72
C THR A 275 -19.36 -15.62 -3.38
N LEU A 276 -18.16 -15.72 -2.79
CA LEU A 276 -16.93 -15.19 -3.36
C LEU A 276 -16.61 -15.84 -4.70
N LYS A 277 -16.69 -17.17 -4.79
CA LYS A 277 -16.37 -17.93 -6.02
C LYS A 277 -17.38 -17.74 -7.15
N LEU A 278 -18.62 -17.33 -6.83
CA LEU A 278 -19.65 -16.99 -7.82
C LEU A 278 -19.46 -15.61 -8.45
N SER A 279 -18.59 -14.75 -7.88
CA SER A 279 -18.28 -13.46 -8.46
C SER A 279 -17.47 -13.62 -9.74
N ASP A 280 -17.88 -12.97 -10.84
CA ASP A 280 -17.15 -13.00 -12.11
C ASP A 280 -15.67 -12.60 -11.92
N SER A 281 -15.43 -11.60 -11.07
CA SER A 281 -14.09 -11.09 -10.79
C SER A 281 -13.19 -12.06 -10.03
N PHE A 282 -13.72 -13.14 -9.45
CA PHE A 282 -12.87 -14.16 -8.83
C PHE A 282 -12.04 -14.89 -9.89
N ASN A 283 -12.60 -15.12 -11.08
CA ASN A 283 -11.90 -15.79 -12.17
C ASN A 283 -10.80 -14.92 -12.81
N ASP A 284 -10.81 -13.62 -12.54
CA ASP A 284 -9.76 -12.68 -12.96
C ASP A 284 -8.61 -12.57 -11.94
N MET A 285 -8.78 -13.16 -10.74
CA MET A 285 -7.74 -13.12 -9.71
C MET A 285 -6.55 -14.01 -10.06
N ASP A 286 -5.40 -13.66 -9.50
CA ASP A 286 -4.18 -14.46 -9.60
C ASP A 286 -4.44 -15.93 -9.23
N VAL A 287 -3.86 -16.82 -10.03
CA VAL A 287 -4.15 -18.25 -9.97
C VAL A 287 -3.67 -18.88 -8.66
N VAL A 288 -2.61 -18.36 -8.02
CA VAL A 288 -2.14 -18.79 -6.70
C VAL A 288 -3.11 -18.36 -5.63
N PHE A 289 -3.62 -17.12 -5.72
CA PHE A 289 -4.66 -16.65 -4.82
C PHE A 289 -5.92 -17.53 -4.92
N ARG A 290 -6.35 -17.87 -6.14
CA ARG A 290 -7.48 -18.79 -6.34
C ARG A 290 -7.21 -20.18 -5.75
N LEU A 291 -6.02 -20.73 -5.92
CA LEU A 291 -5.63 -22.00 -5.30
C LEU A 291 -5.78 -21.93 -3.78
N LYS A 292 -5.24 -20.89 -3.13
CA LYS A 292 -5.32 -20.73 -1.68
C LYS A 292 -6.77 -20.60 -1.17
N VAL A 293 -7.63 -19.86 -1.88
CA VAL A 293 -9.06 -19.80 -1.54
C VAL A 293 -9.73 -21.19 -1.62
N ASN A 294 -9.39 -21.97 -2.64
CA ASN A 294 -9.91 -23.33 -2.79
C ASN A 294 -9.37 -24.29 -1.72
N ILE A 295 -8.15 -24.10 -1.23
CA ILE A 295 -7.61 -24.84 -0.08
C ILE A 295 -8.42 -24.51 1.19
N VAL A 296 -8.73 -23.23 1.46
CA VAL A 296 -9.57 -22.85 2.61
C VAL A 296 -10.95 -23.50 2.54
N GLU A 297 -11.53 -23.60 1.35
CA GLU A 297 -12.80 -24.31 1.16
C GLU A 297 -12.68 -25.82 1.41
N LEU A 298 -11.60 -26.46 0.94
CA LEU A 298 -11.31 -27.87 1.24
C LEU A 298 -11.23 -28.11 2.76
N LEU A 299 -10.51 -27.24 3.48
CA LEU A 299 -10.43 -27.31 4.94
C LEU A 299 -11.80 -27.08 5.59
N THR A 300 -12.59 -26.15 5.06
CA THR A 300 -13.95 -25.88 5.56
C THR A 300 -14.85 -27.11 5.43
N PHE A 301 -14.79 -27.84 4.31
CA PHE A 301 -15.54 -29.09 4.14
C PHE A 301 -15.07 -30.18 5.09
N TYR A 302 -13.74 -30.31 5.26
CA TYR A 302 -13.17 -31.26 6.22
C TYR A 302 -13.67 -31.00 7.64
N GLU A 303 -13.59 -29.75 8.11
CA GLU A 303 -14.01 -29.37 9.46
C GLU A 303 -15.52 -29.48 9.69
N TYR A 304 -16.30 -29.24 8.63
CA TYR A 304 -17.74 -29.41 8.66
C TYR A 304 -18.16 -30.89 8.62
N GLY A 305 -17.28 -31.79 8.21
CA GLY A 305 -17.54 -33.24 8.09
C GLY A 305 -18.32 -33.64 6.84
N ASP A 306 -18.25 -32.85 5.77
CA ASP A 306 -18.97 -33.10 4.51
C ASP A 306 -18.04 -33.78 3.50
N ILE A 307 -17.98 -35.12 3.60
CA ILE A 307 -17.03 -35.97 2.86
C ILE A 307 -17.25 -35.86 1.34
N ASP A 308 -18.51 -35.82 0.89
CA ASP A 308 -18.84 -35.73 -0.54
C ASP A 308 -18.31 -34.42 -1.15
N LEU A 309 -18.53 -33.30 -0.47
CA LEU A 309 -18.01 -32.01 -0.93
C LEU A 309 -16.50 -31.88 -0.77
N PHE A 310 -15.92 -32.50 0.27
CA PHE A 310 -14.48 -32.58 0.43
C PHE A 310 -13.83 -33.30 -0.76
N ASP A 311 -14.31 -34.48 -1.13
CA ASP A 311 -13.78 -35.27 -2.25
C ASP A 311 -13.96 -34.55 -3.58
N TYR A 312 -15.13 -33.92 -3.77
CA TYR A 312 -15.37 -33.08 -4.94
C TYR A 312 -14.35 -31.95 -5.06
N GLN A 313 -14.15 -31.21 -3.97
CA GLN A 313 -13.24 -30.06 -3.93
C GLN A 313 -11.77 -30.48 -4.08
N LEU A 314 -11.37 -31.59 -3.46
CA LEU A 314 -10.02 -32.14 -3.60
C LEU A 314 -9.71 -32.51 -5.06
N ASN A 315 -10.66 -33.17 -5.74
CA ASN A 315 -10.53 -33.53 -7.15
C ASN A 315 -10.51 -32.29 -8.05
N PHE A 316 -11.34 -31.29 -7.75
CA PHE A 316 -11.32 -30.00 -8.44
C PHE A 316 -9.94 -29.34 -8.32
N ILE A 317 -9.38 -29.22 -7.11
CA ILE A 317 -8.08 -28.60 -6.87
C ILE A 317 -6.98 -29.29 -7.68
N ARG A 318 -6.93 -30.62 -7.61
CA ARG A 318 -5.92 -31.43 -8.32
C ARG A 318 -6.00 -31.29 -9.84
N LYS A 319 -7.20 -31.11 -10.38
CA LYS A 319 -7.42 -30.96 -11.82
C LYS A 319 -7.12 -29.54 -12.29
N GLU A 320 -7.73 -28.55 -11.64
CA GLU A 320 -7.67 -27.15 -12.04
C GLU A 320 -6.27 -26.55 -11.82
N PHE A 321 -5.61 -26.87 -10.71
CA PHE A 321 -4.33 -26.27 -10.34
C PHE A 321 -3.13 -27.19 -10.60
N LYS A 322 -3.29 -28.23 -11.43
CA LYS A 322 -2.26 -29.24 -11.72
C LYS A 322 -0.92 -28.60 -12.11
N GLU A 323 -0.94 -27.70 -13.10
CA GLU A 323 0.28 -27.07 -13.64
C GLU A 323 1.02 -26.21 -12.61
N ILE A 324 0.31 -25.66 -11.62
CA ILE A 324 0.90 -24.85 -10.55
C ILE A 324 1.48 -25.75 -9.48
N LEU A 325 0.73 -26.78 -9.05
CA LEU A 325 1.17 -27.74 -8.04
C LEU A 325 2.37 -28.60 -8.51
N GLU A 326 2.70 -28.60 -9.79
CA GLU A 326 3.90 -29.23 -10.34
C GLU A 326 5.17 -28.34 -10.22
N LYS A 327 5.03 -27.03 -9.95
CA LYS A 327 6.18 -26.12 -9.80
C LYS A 327 6.77 -26.22 -8.40
N GLU A 328 8.10 -26.28 -8.32
CA GLU A 328 8.86 -26.40 -7.06
C GLU A 328 8.52 -25.31 -6.03
N VAL A 329 8.25 -24.07 -6.50
CA VAL A 329 7.89 -22.94 -5.63
C VAL A 329 6.57 -23.14 -4.87
N TYR A 330 5.71 -24.08 -5.29
CA TYR A 330 4.43 -24.42 -4.64
C TYR A 330 4.42 -25.83 -4.04
N GLU A 331 5.60 -26.42 -3.79
CA GLU A 331 5.72 -27.74 -3.17
C GLU A 331 5.10 -27.77 -1.76
N ARG A 332 5.08 -26.63 -1.06
CA ARG A 332 4.42 -26.51 0.25
C ARG A 332 2.90 -26.71 0.12
N GLU A 333 2.22 -25.97 -0.75
CA GLU A 333 0.77 -26.13 -0.98
C GLU A 333 0.42 -27.57 -1.41
N LYS A 334 1.23 -28.15 -2.31
CA LYS A 334 1.06 -29.53 -2.78
C LYS A 334 1.22 -30.56 -1.66
N THR A 335 2.24 -30.40 -0.81
CA THR A 335 2.47 -31.27 0.34
C THR A 335 1.32 -31.17 1.33
N PHE A 336 0.87 -29.95 1.63
CA PHE A 336 -0.26 -29.70 2.51
C PHE A 336 -1.54 -30.41 2.03
N ILE A 337 -1.93 -30.21 0.76
CA ILE A 337 -3.09 -30.88 0.16
C ILE A 337 -2.95 -32.41 0.22
N THR A 338 -1.72 -32.93 0.04
CA THR A 338 -1.45 -34.37 0.11
C THR A 338 -1.62 -34.94 1.50
N ILE A 339 -1.25 -34.19 2.55
CA ILE A 339 -1.48 -34.57 3.94
C ILE A 339 -2.98 -34.57 4.23
N VAL A 340 -3.67 -33.46 3.93
CA VAL A 340 -5.13 -33.30 4.13
C VAL A 340 -5.90 -34.43 3.46
N ALA A 341 -5.56 -34.77 2.22
CA ALA A 341 -6.20 -35.84 1.46
C ALA A 341 -6.05 -37.26 2.05
N LYS A 342 -5.10 -37.48 2.96
CA LYS A 342 -4.83 -38.79 3.57
C LYS A 342 -5.21 -38.84 5.04
N MET A 343 -5.65 -37.73 5.63
CA MET A 343 -5.82 -37.62 7.08
C MET A 343 -6.72 -38.69 7.69
N GLU A 344 -7.80 -39.08 7.03
CA GLU A 344 -8.70 -40.14 7.53
C GLU A 344 -8.06 -41.53 7.57
N THR A 345 -7.01 -41.75 6.77
CA THR A 345 -6.31 -43.04 6.66
C THR A 345 -5.03 -43.11 7.48
N LEU A 346 -4.53 -41.96 7.95
CA LEU A 346 -3.28 -41.89 8.70
C LEU A 346 -3.53 -42.20 10.18
N THR A 347 -2.66 -43.01 10.76
CA THR A 347 -2.59 -43.11 12.22
C THR A 347 -2.11 -41.79 12.82
N LYS A 348 -2.42 -41.53 14.09
CA LYS A 348 -1.97 -40.34 14.81
C LYS A 348 -0.43 -40.14 14.72
N LYS A 349 0.33 -41.23 14.80
CA LYS A 349 1.79 -41.20 14.71
C LYS A 349 2.27 -40.81 13.30
N GLU A 350 1.63 -41.34 12.26
CA GLU A 350 1.97 -41.01 10.86
C GLU A 350 1.57 -39.56 10.53
N LEU A 351 0.42 -39.10 11.02
CA LEU A 351 0.00 -37.70 10.85
C LEU A 351 0.99 -36.76 11.54
N GLN A 352 1.41 -37.07 12.77
CA GLN A 352 2.41 -36.28 13.49
C GLN A 352 3.73 -36.22 12.72
N GLN A 353 4.24 -37.36 12.25
CA GLN A 353 5.47 -37.38 11.47
C GLN A 353 5.37 -36.50 10.22
N LYS A 354 4.26 -36.60 9.46
CA LYS A 354 4.07 -35.79 8.26
C LYS A 354 3.88 -34.30 8.55
N ALA A 355 3.22 -33.97 9.66
CA ALA A 355 3.07 -32.59 10.10
C ALA A 355 4.43 -31.99 10.49
N ASP A 356 5.27 -32.74 11.21
CA ASP A 356 6.63 -32.33 11.56
C ASP A 356 7.49 -32.13 10.31
N GLU A 357 7.45 -33.07 9.35
CA GLU A 357 8.14 -32.94 8.06
C GLU A 357 7.67 -31.70 7.28
N PHE A 358 6.36 -31.43 7.27
CA PHE A 358 5.77 -30.26 6.61
C PHE A 358 6.23 -28.94 7.23
N ILE A 359 6.30 -28.86 8.57
CA ILE A 359 6.72 -27.66 9.29
C ILE A 359 8.20 -27.34 9.02
N GLN A 360 9.02 -28.35 8.72
CA GLN A 360 10.44 -28.18 8.38
C GLN A 360 10.66 -27.82 6.90
N LEU A 361 9.64 -27.89 6.04
CA LEU A 361 9.80 -27.49 4.64
C LEU A 361 10.23 -26.03 4.59
N PRO A 362 11.24 -25.69 3.76
CA PRO A 362 11.62 -24.30 3.56
C PRO A 362 10.42 -23.55 3.02
N THR A 363 9.79 -22.78 3.89
CA THR A 363 8.96 -21.68 3.47
C THR A 363 9.91 -20.72 2.76
N ALA A 364 9.62 -20.33 1.50
CA ALA A 364 10.06 -19.00 1.09
C ALA A 364 9.71 -18.09 2.28
N SER A 365 10.59 -17.17 2.71
CA SER A 365 10.35 -16.33 3.90
C SER A 365 9.02 -15.56 3.84
N GLU A 366 8.34 -15.65 2.70
CA GLU A 366 7.03 -15.18 2.34
C GLU A 366 5.85 -16.15 2.60
N SER A 367 6.01 -17.47 2.78
CA SER A 367 4.88 -18.40 2.64
C SER A 367 3.98 -18.57 3.87
N SER A 368 4.46 -18.38 5.11
CA SER A 368 3.58 -18.35 6.29
C SER A 368 2.76 -17.06 6.38
N GLU A 369 3.34 -15.90 6.05
CA GLU A 369 2.61 -14.61 6.02
C GLU A 369 1.60 -14.51 4.86
N ASN A 370 1.76 -15.32 3.80
CA ASN A 370 0.92 -15.27 2.61
C ASN A 370 -0.20 -16.34 2.61
N ASP A 371 -0.32 -17.14 3.67
CA ASP A 371 -1.42 -18.11 3.77
C ASP A 371 -2.71 -17.40 4.19
N ILE A 372 -3.82 -17.81 3.58
CA ILE A 372 -5.15 -17.27 3.94
C ILE A 372 -5.61 -17.87 5.29
N VAL A 373 -5.28 -19.14 5.53
CA VAL A 373 -5.39 -19.84 6.81
C VAL A 373 -4.03 -20.48 7.08
N ASP A 374 -3.47 -20.27 8.26
CA ASP A 374 -2.14 -20.81 8.60
C ASP A 374 -2.17 -22.35 8.60
N TYR A 375 -1.54 -22.95 7.59
CA TYR A 375 -1.47 -24.41 7.41
C TYR A 375 -0.76 -25.11 8.57
N ASN A 376 0.24 -24.46 9.18
CA ASN A 376 1.01 -25.02 10.28
C ASN A 376 0.15 -25.05 11.55
N GLU A 377 -0.52 -23.95 11.87
CA GLU A 377 -1.44 -23.89 13.02
C GLU A 377 -2.60 -24.86 12.85
N TRP A 378 -3.15 -24.95 11.64
CA TRP A 378 -4.24 -25.87 11.35
C TRP A 378 -3.82 -27.33 11.54
N LEU A 379 -2.69 -27.77 10.97
CA LEU A 379 -2.19 -29.15 11.16
C LEU A 379 -1.89 -29.46 12.62
N LYS A 380 -1.26 -28.52 13.35
CA LYS A 380 -1.00 -28.68 14.79
C LYS A 380 -2.28 -28.88 15.58
N SER A 381 -3.39 -28.25 15.18
CA SER A 381 -4.70 -28.44 15.83
C SER A 381 -5.31 -29.84 15.63
N LYS A 382 -4.77 -30.65 14.71
CA LYS A 382 -5.22 -32.02 14.41
C LYS A 382 -4.40 -33.11 15.11
N LEU A 383 -3.28 -32.74 15.72
CA LEU A 383 -2.43 -33.63 16.52
C LEU A 383 -2.94 -33.71 17.97
#